data_AF-A0A7Y5Q7F6-F1
#
_entry.id   AF-A0A7Y5Q7F6-F1
#
_cell.length_a   1.000
_cell.length_b   1.000
_cell.length_c   1.000
_cell.angle_alpha   90.00
_cell.angle_beta   90.00
_cell.angle_gamma   90.00
#
_symmetry.space_group_name_H-M   'P 1'
#
loop_
_entity.id
_entity.type
_entity.pdbx_description
1 polymer ?
#
loop_
_entity_poly.entity_id
_entity_poly.type
_entity_poly.pdbx_seq_one_letter_code
_entity_poly.pdbx_strand_id
1 'polypeptide(L)'
;MSRRGASTRWRLSRSGSLGCRFFCNLLDAGRIGLCGEESFGTGSSHTREKDGLWAVLFWMNVLAALDTTLPRIADAHWCRYGRHYFQRHDYDIPDAARGQELVDALVAQLPELPGTTVGSTSSATRAW
;
A
#
# COMPACT_ATOMS: atom_id res chain seq x y z
N MET A 1 36.34 -0.76 28.20
CA MET A 1 35.81 0.11 27.12
C MET A 1 36.23 -0.46 25.78
N SER A 2 35.26 -0.89 24.95
CA SER A 2 35.28 -0.86 23.47
C SER A 2 34.25 -1.87 22.96
N ARG A 3 33.04 -1.36 22.67
CA ARG A 3 31.98 -2.12 21.99
C ARG A 3 32.31 -2.11 20.50
N ARG A 4 32.56 -3.28 19.89
CA ARG A 4 32.64 -3.41 18.43
C ARG A 4 31.21 -3.35 17.88
N GLY A 5 30.90 -2.30 17.14
CA GLY A 5 29.62 -2.12 16.47
C GLY A 5 29.42 -3.15 15.36
N ALA A 6 28.32 -3.89 15.43
CA ALA A 6 27.88 -4.76 14.36
C ALA A 6 27.38 -3.91 13.18
N SER A 7 28.12 -3.95 12.09
CA SER A 7 27.72 -3.40 10.79
C SER A 7 26.71 -4.35 10.15
N THR A 8 25.42 -4.05 10.30
CA THR A 8 24.35 -4.75 9.57
C THR A 8 24.33 -4.25 8.12
N ARG A 9 25.20 -4.82 7.29
CA ARG A 9 25.24 -4.58 5.84
C ARG A 9 24.02 -5.27 5.19
N TRP A 10 22.97 -4.49 4.94
CA TRP A 10 21.78 -4.92 4.20
C TRP A 10 22.17 -5.32 2.76
N ARG A 11 22.30 -6.62 2.50
CA ARG A 11 22.54 -7.16 1.16
C ARG A 11 21.19 -7.30 0.44
N LEU A 12 20.91 -6.37 -0.46
CA LEU A 12 19.71 -6.37 -1.31
C LEU A 12 19.87 -7.41 -2.44
N SER A 13 19.14 -8.52 -2.35
CA SER A 13 18.90 -9.46 -3.46
C SER A 13 17.66 -9.02 -4.26
N ARG A 14 17.71 -9.06 -5.60
CA ARG A 14 16.85 -8.32 -6.56
C ARG A 14 15.60 -9.07 -7.08
N SER A 15 14.73 -9.67 -6.25
CA SER A 15 13.60 -10.45 -6.82
C SER A 15 12.26 -10.44 -6.09
N GLY A 16 11.92 -9.37 -5.35
CA GLY A 16 10.57 -9.24 -4.77
C GLY A 16 10.03 -7.82 -4.92
N SER A 17 8.70 -7.68 -5.03
CA SER A 17 8.04 -6.37 -5.00
C SER A 17 8.52 -5.57 -3.78
N LEU A 18 8.78 -4.27 -3.95
CA LEU A 18 9.41 -3.43 -2.93
C LEU A 18 8.63 -3.40 -1.61
N GLY A 19 7.30 -3.51 -1.66
CA GLY A 19 6.43 -3.49 -0.48
C GLY A 19 6.57 -4.74 0.39
N CYS A 20 6.51 -5.94 -0.18
CA CYS A 20 6.58 -7.19 0.57
C CYS A 20 7.91 -7.32 1.37
N ARG A 21 9.03 -6.88 0.79
CA ARG A 21 10.34 -6.89 1.47
C ARG A 21 10.38 -5.97 2.69
N PHE A 22 9.72 -4.81 2.63
CA PHE A 22 9.64 -3.89 3.76
C PHE A 22 8.83 -4.50 4.90
N PHE A 23 7.69 -5.13 4.59
CA PHE A 23 6.85 -5.79 5.58
C PHE A 23 7.53 -6.98 6.25
N CYS A 24 8.31 -7.77 5.51
CA CYS A 24 9.06 -8.91 6.08
C CYS A 24 9.94 -8.49 7.27
N ASN A 25 10.68 -7.38 7.15
CA ASN A 25 11.52 -6.89 8.24
C ASN A 25 10.70 -6.52 9.49
N LEU A 26 9.50 -5.95 9.31
CA LEU A 26 8.63 -5.57 10.42
C LEU A 26 7.93 -6.80 11.05
N LEU A 27 7.56 -7.78 10.24
CA LEU A 27 6.99 -9.06 10.70
C LEU A 27 8.02 -9.89 11.46
N ASP A 28 9.25 -9.99 10.95
CA ASP A 28 10.36 -10.69 11.60
C ASP A 28 10.75 -10.04 12.93
N ALA A 29 10.64 -8.71 13.02
CA ALA A 29 10.84 -7.97 14.27
C ALA A 29 9.62 -7.98 15.22
N GLY A 30 8.53 -8.66 14.86
CA GLY A 30 7.31 -8.73 15.67
C GLY A 30 6.60 -7.39 15.87
N ARG A 31 6.85 -6.40 15.00
CA ARG A 31 6.29 -5.04 15.13
C ARG A 31 4.91 -4.89 14.50
N ILE A 32 4.54 -5.81 13.60
CA ILE A 32 3.23 -5.90 12.98
C ILE A 32 2.82 -7.36 12.90
N GLY A 33 1.51 -7.64 12.82
CA GLY A 33 0.96 -8.98 12.63
C GLY A 33 0.18 -9.18 11.34
N LEU A 34 -0.11 -8.09 10.61
CA LEU A 34 -0.87 -8.06 9.37
C LEU A 34 -0.28 -6.99 8.46
N CYS A 35 -0.17 -7.28 7.17
CA CYS A 35 0.23 -6.31 6.16
C CYS A 35 -0.60 -6.49 4.89
N GLY A 36 -0.74 -5.40 4.12
CA GLY A 36 -1.42 -5.43 2.84
C GLY A 36 -0.96 -4.31 1.91
N GLU A 37 -1.15 -4.54 0.63
CA GLU A 37 -0.90 -3.61 -0.45
C GLU A 37 -2.15 -3.48 -1.32
N GLU A 38 -2.36 -2.29 -1.87
CA GLU A 38 -3.39 -1.99 -2.87
C GLU A 38 -3.33 -2.93 -4.10
N SER A 39 -2.17 -3.51 -4.39
CA SER A 39 -2.00 -4.51 -5.46
C SER A 39 -2.63 -5.88 -5.13
N PHE A 40 -3.74 -5.90 -4.37
CA PHE A 40 -4.48 -7.09 -3.94
C PHE A 40 -3.64 -8.09 -3.15
N GLY A 41 -2.60 -7.61 -2.47
CA GLY A 41 -1.70 -8.44 -1.66
C GLY A 41 -2.03 -8.32 -0.19
N THR A 42 -2.29 -9.43 0.51
CA THR A 42 -2.43 -9.45 1.97
C THR A 42 -1.58 -10.59 2.54
N GLY A 43 -1.04 -10.41 3.75
CA GLY A 43 -0.24 -11.42 4.43
C GLY A 43 -0.06 -11.15 5.93
N SER A 44 0.60 -12.08 6.61
CA SER A 44 0.95 -12.00 8.03
C SER A 44 2.28 -12.72 8.27
N SER A 45 2.73 -12.84 9.53
CA SER A 45 4.03 -13.40 9.87
C SER A 45 4.18 -14.92 9.64
N HIS A 46 3.13 -15.58 9.15
CA HIS A 46 3.16 -17.02 8.83
C HIS A 46 4.07 -17.35 7.63
N THR A 47 4.18 -16.44 6.67
CA THR A 47 5.06 -16.55 5.50
C THR A 47 5.73 -15.21 5.21
N ARG A 48 6.79 -15.21 4.40
CA ARG A 48 7.49 -13.99 3.95
C ARG A 48 7.03 -13.55 2.55
N GLU A 49 5.80 -13.88 2.19
CA GLU A 49 5.20 -13.59 0.90
C GLU A 49 3.74 -13.17 1.10
N LYS A 50 3.12 -12.65 0.04
CA LYS A 50 1.67 -12.47 0.00
C LYS A 50 1.00 -13.85 -0.13
N ASP A 51 -0.08 -14.09 0.60
CA ASP A 51 -0.81 -15.35 0.56
C ASP A 51 -2.31 -15.09 0.39
N GLY A 52 -2.79 -15.35 -0.83
CA GLY A 52 -4.20 -15.14 -1.19
C GLY A 52 -5.14 -16.16 -0.54
N LEU A 53 -4.71 -17.41 -0.38
CA LEU A 53 -5.54 -18.44 0.26
C LEU A 53 -5.69 -18.14 1.75
N TRP A 54 -4.59 -17.76 2.39
CA TRP A 54 -4.61 -17.29 3.77
C TRP A 54 -5.56 -16.09 3.94
N ALA A 55 -5.55 -15.13 3.02
CA ALA A 55 -6.45 -13.98 3.08
C ALA A 55 -7.94 -14.37 2.98
N VAL A 56 -8.28 -15.34 2.12
CA VAL A 56 -9.64 -15.88 2.02
C VAL A 56 -10.06 -16.55 3.34
N LEU A 57 -9.21 -17.42 3.90
CA LEU A 57 -9.50 -18.12 5.15
C LEU A 57 -9.60 -17.17 6.34
N PHE A 58 -8.76 -16.12 6.37
CA PHE A 58 -8.85 -15.04 7.36
C PHE A 58 -10.21 -14.36 7.31
N TRP A 59 -10.70 -13.99 6.12
CA TRP A 59 -12.02 -13.38 5.97
C TRP A 59 -13.16 -14.33 6.33
N MET A 60 -13.07 -15.61 5.98
CA MET A 60 -14.04 -16.62 6.42
C MET A 60 -14.10 -16.71 7.95
N ASN A 61 -12.96 -16.65 8.62
CA ASN A 61 -12.90 -16.64 10.09
C ASN A 61 -13.51 -15.36 10.69
N VAL A 62 -13.26 -14.19 10.11
CA VAL A 62 -13.89 -12.92 10.53
C VAL A 62 -15.41 -12.97 10.36
N LEU A 63 -15.89 -13.47 9.24
CA LEU A 63 -17.33 -13.61 8.97
C LEU A 63 -17.99 -14.57 9.97
N ALA A 64 -17.36 -15.72 10.23
CA ALA A 64 -17.87 -16.70 11.19
C ALA A 64 -17.88 -16.15 12.63
N ALA A 65 -16.84 -15.41 13.03
CA ALA A 65 -16.74 -14.85 14.39
C ALA A 65 -17.72 -13.69 14.63
N LEU A 66 -18.07 -12.94 13.59
CA LEU A 66 -18.99 -11.81 13.67
C LEU A 66 -20.44 -12.17 13.33
N ASP A 67 -20.68 -13.39 12.82
CA ASP A 67 -21.99 -13.88 12.33
C ASP A 67 -22.71 -12.84 11.45
N THR A 68 -21.99 -12.36 10.43
CA THR A 68 -22.48 -11.26 9.58
C THR A 68 -21.95 -11.35 8.16
N THR A 69 -22.36 -10.41 7.30
CA THR A 69 -21.98 -10.37 5.88
C THR A 69 -20.90 -9.34 5.60
N LEU A 70 -20.13 -9.54 4.52
CA LEU A 70 -19.09 -8.59 4.10
C LEU A 70 -19.59 -7.14 3.92
N PRO A 71 -20.74 -6.88 3.25
CA PRO A 71 -21.25 -5.51 3.12
C PRO A 71 -21.53 -4.85 4.48
N ARG A 72 -22.10 -5.60 5.43
CA ARG A 72 -22.37 -5.08 6.77
C ARG A 72 -21.09 -4.72 7.53
N ILE A 73 -20.03 -5.51 7.36
CA ILE A 73 -18.71 -5.21 7.94
C ILE A 73 -18.14 -3.93 7.32
N ALA A 74 -18.21 -3.80 6.00
CA ALA A 74 -17.71 -2.63 5.28
C ALA A 74 -18.46 -1.35 5.68
N ASP A 75 -19.79 -1.39 5.71
CA ASP A 75 -20.63 -0.26 6.12
C ASP A 75 -20.34 0.16 7.56
N ALA A 76 -20.26 -0.81 8.49
CA ALA A 76 -19.92 -0.53 9.88
C ALA A 76 -18.51 0.07 10.02
N HIS A 77 -17.54 -0.42 9.26
CA HIS A 77 -16.18 0.10 9.24
C HIS A 77 -16.14 1.54 8.72
N TRP A 78 -16.85 1.84 7.63
CA TRP A 78 -16.93 3.19 7.07
C TRP A 78 -17.67 4.16 7.99
N CYS A 79 -18.76 3.73 8.65
CA CYS A 79 -19.45 4.54 9.64
C CYS A 79 -18.54 4.89 10.83
N ARG A 80 -17.65 3.97 11.23
CA ARG A 80 -16.77 4.16 12.39
C ARG A 80 -15.52 4.98 12.07
N TYR A 81 -14.88 4.74 10.94
CA TYR A 81 -13.55 5.30 10.61
C TYR A 81 -13.56 6.27 9.42
N GLY A 82 -14.70 6.46 8.77
CA GLY A 82 -14.79 7.16 7.49
C GLY A 82 -14.44 6.25 6.31
N ARG A 83 -14.72 6.74 5.10
CA ARG A 83 -14.45 6.03 3.85
C ARG A 83 -13.32 6.69 3.07
N HIS A 84 -12.22 5.96 2.90
CA HIS A 84 -11.17 6.31 1.95
C HIS A 84 -11.59 5.84 0.56
N TYR A 85 -11.95 6.77 -0.32
CA TYR A 85 -12.21 6.46 -1.73
C TYR A 85 -10.88 6.29 -2.45
N PHE A 86 -10.72 5.17 -3.15
CA PHE A 86 -9.48 4.81 -3.82
C PHE A 86 -9.78 4.30 -5.24
N GLN A 87 -8.97 4.73 -6.21
CA GLN A 87 -8.95 4.24 -7.58
C GLN A 87 -7.52 4.26 -8.11
N ARG A 88 -7.14 3.26 -8.91
CA ARG A 88 -5.85 3.21 -9.59
C ARG A 88 -6.06 3.22 -11.10
N HIS A 89 -5.29 4.05 -11.79
CA HIS A 89 -5.23 4.10 -13.25
C HIS A 89 -3.84 3.64 -13.68
N ASP A 90 -3.78 2.48 -14.32
CA ASP A 90 -2.55 1.91 -14.84
C ASP A 90 -2.43 2.30 -16.32
N TYR A 91 -1.44 3.15 -16.66
CA TYR A 91 -1.13 3.56 -18.02
C TYR A 91 0.10 2.83 -18.52
N ASP A 92 -0.03 2.07 -19.60
CA ASP A 92 1.11 1.41 -20.24
C ASP A 92 1.81 2.38 -21.20
N ILE A 93 3.08 2.67 -20.93
CA ILE A 93 3.91 3.57 -21.73
C ILE A 93 5.14 2.77 -22.17
N PRO A 94 5.13 2.17 -23.37
CA PRO A 94 6.22 1.30 -23.82
C PRO A 94 7.58 2.00 -23.96
N ASP A 95 7.56 3.31 -24.21
CA ASP A 95 8.76 4.15 -24.33
C ASP A 95 9.14 4.76 -22.98
N ALA A 96 10.21 4.24 -22.39
CA ALA A 96 10.71 4.69 -21.09
C ALA A 96 11.12 6.17 -21.07
N ALA A 97 11.66 6.70 -22.18
CA ALA A 97 12.06 8.11 -22.24
C ALA A 97 10.83 9.02 -22.19
N ARG A 98 9.77 8.68 -22.93
CA ARG A 98 8.49 9.40 -22.89
C ARG A 98 7.80 9.27 -21.53
N GLY A 99 7.90 8.10 -20.89
CA GLY A 99 7.41 7.91 -19.53
C GLY A 99 8.11 8.83 -18.53
N GLN A 100 9.43 8.96 -18.64
CA GLN A 100 10.21 9.86 -17.80
C GLN A 100 9.86 11.34 -18.04
N GLU A 101 9.77 11.76 -19.31
CA GLU A 101 9.37 13.13 -19.68
C GLU A 101 7.99 13.50 -19.10
N LEU A 102 7.04 12.58 -19.12
CA LEU A 102 5.71 12.78 -18.55
C LEU A 102 5.76 12.97 -17.02
N VAL A 103 6.54 12.15 -16.32
CA VAL A 103 6.70 12.29 -14.86
C VAL A 103 7.40 13.60 -14.52
N ASP A 104 8.45 13.97 -15.24
CA ASP A 104 9.20 15.22 -15.00
C ASP A 104 8.32 16.44 -15.23
N ALA A 105 7.54 16.46 -16.32
CA ALA A 105 6.60 17.53 -16.61
C ALA A 105 5.48 17.64 -15.55
N LEU A 106 5.00 16.52 -15.02
CA LEU A 106 4.00 16.51 -13.94
C LEU A 106 4.60 17.05 -12.64
N VAL A 107 5.79 16.59 -12.27
CA VAL A 107 6.49 17.04 -11.05
C VAL A 107 6.75 18.54 -11.09
N ALA A 108 7.15 19.08 -12.24
CA ALA A 108 7.34 20.52 -12.43
C ALA A 108 6.06 21.34 -12.22
N GLN A 109 4.89 20.77 -12.55
CA GLN A 109 3.59 21.43 -12.39
C GLN A 109 3.01 21.31 -10.99
N LEU A 110 3.42 20.32 -10.18
CA LEU A 110 2.88 20.06 -8.83
C LEU A 110 2.71 21.33 -7.95
N PRO A 111 3.65 22.30 -7.92
CA PRO A 111 3.49 23.51 -7.10
C PRO A 111 2.31 24.40 -7.53
N GLU A 112 1.95 24.39 -8.82
CA GLU A 112 0.91 25.23 -9.41
C GLU A 112 -0.45 24.54 -9.46
N LEU A 113 -0.48 23.22 -9.28
CA LEU A 113 -1.72 22.44 -9.33
C LEU A 113 -2.76 22.83 -8.28
N PRO A 114 -2.45 23.21 -7.03
CA PRO A 114 -3.47 23.59 -6.04
C PRO A 114 -4.44 24.66 -6.54
N GLY A 115 -5.74 24.38 -6.54
CA GLY A 115 -6.78 25.35 -6.93
C GLY A 115 -7.00 25.50 -8.43
N THR A 116 -6.33 24.69 -9.27
CA THR A 116 -6.57 24.67 -10.71
C THR A 116 -7.81 23.86 -11.07
N THR A 117 -8.50 24.26 -12.14
CA THR A 117 -9.65 23.52 -12.67
C THR A 117 -9.19 22.69 -13.86
N VAL A 118 -9.38 21.37 -13.77
CA VAL A 118 -9.10 20.42 -14.86
C VAL A 118 -10.42 19.78 -15.27
N GLY A 119 -10.87 20.06 -16.48
CA GLY A 119 -12.20 19.64 -16.94
C GLY A 119 -13.31 20.25 -16.07
N SER A 120 -14.20 19.40 -15.53
CA SER A 120 -15.24 19.81 -14.58
C SER A 120 -14.84 19.69 -13.11
N THR A 121 -13.58 19.33 -12.81
CA THR A 121 -13.10 19.08 -11.45
C THR A 121 -12.10 20.15 -11.02
N SER A 122 -12.26 20.70 -9.81
CA SER A 122 -11.26 21.58 -9.20
C SER A 122 -10.32 20.76 -8.31
N SER A 123 -9.02 21.01 -8.39
CA SER A 123 -8.05 20.42 -7.47
C SER A 123 -8.10 21.17 -6.14
N ALA A 124 -8.46 20.45 -5.07
CA ALA A 124 -8.41 20.99 -3.72
C ALA A 124 -7.19 20.43 -2.99
N THR A 125 -6.41 21.29 -2.34
CA THR A 125 -5.38 20.85 -1.40
C THR A 125 -5.93 21.05 0.00
N ARG A 126 -6.18 19.95 0.71
CA ARG A 126 -6.42 20.00 2.15
C ARG A 126 -5.11 19.60 2.82
N ALA A 127 -4.43 20.58 3.44
CA ALA A 127 -3.33 20.28 4.35
C ALA A 127 -3.90 19.50 5.54
N TRP A 128 -3.25 18.40 5.90
CA TRP A 128 -3.57 17.59 7.07
C TRP A 128 -2.93 18.21 8.31
#